data_AF-A0AAD9VQ58-F1
#
_entry.id   AF-A0AAD9VQ58-F1
#
_cell.length_a   1.000
_cell.length_b   1.000
_cell.length_c   1.000
_cell.angle_alpha   90.00
_cell.angle_beta   90.00
_cell.angle_gamma   90.00
#
_symmetry.space_group_name_H-M   'P 1'
#
loop_
_entity.id
_entity.type
_entity.pdbx_description
1 polymer ?
#
loop_
_entity_poly.entity_id
_entity_poly.type
_entity_poly.pdbx_seq_one_letter_code
_entity_poly.pdbx_strand_id
1 'polypeptide(L)'
;MLGGWENMASVIRYDRKQPDKVRVDTPNLLNESEFKRFSISWLDGTITVRSGDQRGHVIMEWKDPNPIGVSYVGVRTGWGATGVWKLRLEQNLAYQSGSSQKNPHVSPSAPLEVQGLSTGSICWCDASGGMIPPGGVVGGRDDEPLYVGRAHHEGALIPGKVKPSHSVCYIPWGGAEHNKTDYQVLCGCNPAWVSASGGNIPSNAIPGGETEDGEPLFVGRVLHEDALTIGKVQPSHGVCYIPFGGAEIGFPEYEIMVSQ
;
A
#
# COMPACT_ATOMS: atom_id res chain seq x y z
N MET A 1 -1.15 16.76 7.42
CA MET A 1 -2.59 17.03 7.25
C MET A 1 -2.77 18.54 7.15
N LEU A 2 -3.50 19.01 6.15
CA LEU A 2 -3.82 20.42 5.94
C LEU A 2 -5.31 20.63 6.15
N GLY A 3 -5.71 21.63 6.94
CA GLY A 3 -7.13 21.93 7.19
C GLY A 3 -7.90 20.84 7.95
N GLY A 4 -7.29 20.23 8.97
CA GLY A 4 -7.98 19.32 9.87
C GLY A 4 -8.83 20.03 10.94
N TRP A 5 -9.64 19.27 11.67
CA TRP A 5 -10.58 19.77 12.70
C TRP A 5 -11.45 20.90 12.17
N GLU A 6 -12.35 20.58 11.24
CA GLU A 6 -13.22 21.57 10.59
C GLU A 6 -12.42 22.74 9.98
N ASN A 7 -11.28 22.41 9.34
CA ASN A 7 -10.43 23.38 8.67
C ASN A 7 -9.83 24.44 9.60
N MET A 8 -9.59 24.10 10.87
CA MET A 8 -9.03 25.00 11.88
C MET A 8 -7.53 24.87 12.08
N ALA A 9 -6.94 23.69 11.82
CA ALA A 9 -5.53 23.45 12.09
C ALA A 9 -4.86 22.50 11.08
N SER A 10 -3.54 22.66 10.94
CA SER A 10 -2.70 21.82 10.09
C SER A 10 -1.59 21.20 10.94
N VAL A 11 -1.22 19.97 10.60
CA VAL A 11 -0.27 19.18 11.39
C VAL A 11 0.70 18.37 10.55
N ILE A 12 1.91 18.19 11.06
CA ILE A 12 2.85 17.14 10.64
C ILE A 12 2.73 15.99 11.64
N ARG A 13 2.42 14.80 11.14
CA ARG A 13 2.25 13.57 11.93
C ARG A 13 3.34 12.58 11.56
N TYR A 14 3.78 11.82 12.55
CA TYR A 14 4.75 10.75 12.37
C TYR A 14 4.24 9.50 13.06
N ASP A 15 4.14 8.40 12.30
CA ASP A 15 3.84 7.06 12.83
C ASP A 15 2.56 6.95 13.69
N ARG A 16 1.53 7.76 13.36
CA ARG A 16 0.24 7.86 14.10
C ARG A 16 0.39 8.15 15.61
N LYS A 17 1.59 8.49 16.09
CA LYS A 17 1.89 8.77 17.49
C LYS A 17 1.47 10.19 17.85
N GLN A 18 0.84 10.33 19.02
CA GLN A 18 0.61 11.61 19.66
C GLN A 18 1.80 11.97 20.58
N PRO A 19 2.13 13.25 20.76
CA PRO A 19 1.55 14.40 20.07
C PRO A 19 2.02 14.51 18.61
N ASP A 20 1.22 15.17 17.79
CA ASP A 20 1.61 15.58 16.44
C ASP A 20 2.93 16.39 16.51
N LYS A 21 3.85 16.20 15.54
CA LYS A 21 5.20 16.79 15.57
C LYS A 21 5.19 18.30 15.37
N VAL A 22 4.24 18.77 14.57
CA VAL A 22 3.95 20.18 14.37
C VAL A 22 2.44 20.32 14.37
N ARG A 23 1.94 21.36 15.04
CA ARG A 23 0.56 21.81 14.95
C ARG A 23 0.54 23.32 14.78
N VAL A 24 -0.16 23.80 13.77
CA VAL A 24 -0.32 25.23 13.47
C VAL A 24 -1.78 25.52 13.22
N ASP A 25 -2.29 26.57 13.86
CA ASP A 25 -3.64 27.05 13.62
C ASP A 25 -3.70 27.68 12.22
N THR A 26 -4.59 27.13 11.39
CA THR A 26 -4.75 27.50 9.99
C THR A 26 -6.25 27.55 9.66
N PRO A 27 -7.00 28.46 10.31
CA PRO A 27 -8.44 28.55 10.12
C PRO A 27 -8.78 28.91 8.68
N ASN A 28 -9.79 28.23 8.14
CA ASN A 28 -10.27 28.44 6.78
C ASN A 28 -9.18 28.25 5.71
N LEU A 29 -8.25 27.32 5.97
CA LEU A 29 -7.13 27.10 5.05
C LEU A 29 -7.63 26.65 3.68
N LEU A 30 -8.53 25.67 3.61
CA LEU A 30 -9.09 25.15 2.37
C LEU A 30 -10.52 25.66 2.14
N ASN A 31 -11.01 25.67 0.90
CA ASN A 31 -12.41 25.92 0.60
C ASN A 31 -12.81 25.19 -0.69
N GLU A 32 -14.12 25.09 -0.94
CA GLU A 32 -14.68 24.36 -2.09
C GLU A 32 -14.62 25.13 -3.41
N SER A 33 -14.42 26.46 -3.36
CA SER A 33 -14.53 27.33 -4.53
C SER A 33 -13.24 27.46 -5.33
N GLU A 34 -12.07 27.22 -4.72
CA GLU A 34 -10.77 27.41 -5.38
C GLU A 34 -9.74 26.33 -5.04
N PHE A 35 -8.84 26.07 -5.99
CA PHE A 35 -7.66 25.26 -5.74
C PHE A 35 -6.64 26.06 -4.95
N LYS A 36 -6.35 25.63 -3.72
CA LYS A 36 -5.24 26.17 -2.95
C LYS A 36 -3.96 25.38 -3.20
N ARG A 37 -2.90 26.10 -3.55
CA ARG A 37 -1.59 25.51 -3.85
C ARG A 37 -0.74 25.47 -2.59
N PHE A 38 -0.02 24.36 -2.42
CA PHE A 38 1.02 24.20 -1.41
C PHE A 38 2.24 23.57 -2.04
N SER A 39 3.41 23.93 -1.50
CA SER A 39 4.66 23.24 -1.78
C SER A 39 5.06 22.44 -0.56
N ILE A 40 5.28 21.15 -0.73
CA ILE A 40 5.79 20.27 0.33
C ILE A 40 7.15 19.77 -0.14
N SER A 41 8.17 19.98 0.67
CA SER A 41 9.55 19.55 0.39
C SER A 41 10.09 18.73 1.53
N TRP A 42 10.93 17.74 1.20
CA TRP A 42 11.66 16.89 2.13
C TRP A 42 13.12 16.92 1.70
N LEU A 43 13.95 17.62 2.46
CA LEU A 43 15.37 17.80 2.15
C LEU A 43 16.19 17.61 3.41
N ASP A 44 17.19 16.73 3.35
CA ASP A 44 18.07 16.38 4.48
C ASP A 44 17.33 15.97 5.76
N GLY A 45 16.15 15.35 5.64
CA GLY A 45 15.30 15.01 6.78
C GLY A 45 14.47 16.18 7.33
N THR A 46 14.50 17.35 6.69
CA THR A 46 13.59 18.45 7.00
C THR A 46 12.38 18.38 6.09
N ILE A 47 11.19 18.24 6.68
CA ILE A 47 9.90 18.36 5.98
C ILE A 47 9.43 19.81 6.14
N THR A 48 9.25 20.52 5.04
CA THR A 48 8.76 21.90 5.00
C THR A 48 7.50 21.98 4.15
N VAL A 49 6.49 22.66 4.67
CA VAL A 49 5.23 22.94 3.98
C VAL A 49 5.10 24.45 3.80
N ARG A 50 4.92 24.90 2.56
CA ARG A 50 4.77 26.30 2.19
C ARG A 50 3.43 26.58 1.51
N SER A 51 2.91 27.78 1.71
CA SER A 51 1.76 28.28 0.96
C SER A 51 2.18 28.67 -0.45
N GLY A 52 1.48 28.22 -1.49
CA GLY A 52 1.85 28.50 -2.88
C GLY A 52 2.97 27.60 -3.38
N ASP A 53 4.06 28.19 -3.87
CA ASP A 53 5.21 27.49 -4.46
C ASP A 53 6.40 27.38 -3.47
N GLN A 54 7.57 26.98 -3.97
CA GLN A 54 8.79 26.82 -3.16
C GLN A 54 9.30 28.13 -2.52
N ARG A 55 8.88 29.30 -3.03
CA ARG A 55 9.20 30.62 -2.47
C ARG A 55 8.13 31.12 -1.51
N GLY A 56 7.09 30.32 -1.30
CA GLY A 56 5.99 30.59 -0.40
C GLY A 56 6.36 30.70 1.08
N HIS A 57 5.46 31.28 1.86
CA HIS A 57 5.56 31.35 3.32
C HIS A 57 5.54 29.94 3.94
N VAL A 58 6.46 29.65 4.86
CA VAL A 58 6.50 28.38 5.61
C VAL A 58 5.30 28.31 6.56
N ILE A 59 4.41 27.36 6.33
CA ILE A 59 3.28 27.09 7.22
C ILE A 59 3.72 26.14 8.34
N MET A 60 4.49 25.10 8.00
CA MET A 60 4.96 24.09 8.95
C MET A 60 6.35 23.62 8.53
N GLU A 61 7.20 23.36 9.52
CA GLU A 61 8.52 22.78 9.31
C GLU A 61 8.86 21.83 10.44
N TRP A 62 9.42 20.68 10.10
CA TRP A 62 9.87 19.70 11.07
C TRP A 62 11.15 19.01 10.61
N LYS A 63 12.13 18.91 11.51
CA LYS A 63 13.33 18.09 11.32
C LYS A 63 13.08 16.71 11.91
N ASP A 64 13.09 15.69 11.06
CA ASP A 64 13.05 14.31 11.49
C ASP A 64 14.37 13.94 12.18
N PRO A 65 14.36 13.53 13.47
CA PRO A 65 15.56 13.06 14.14
C PRO A 65 16.10 11.75 13.55
N ASN A 66 15.27 10.98 12.83
CA ASN A 66 15.66 9.75 12.14
C ASN A 66 15.16 9.78 10.69
N PRO A 67 15.81 10.59 9.81
CA PRO A 67 15.30 10.86 8.47
C PRO A 67 15.00 9.59 7.67
N ILE A 68 13.82 9.55 7.06
CA ILE A 68 13.46 8.52 6.09
C ILE A 68 13.67 9.02 4.66
N GLY A 69 14.10 8.14 3.75
CA GLY A 69 14.08 8.45 2.33
C GLY A 69 12.65 8.39 1.79
N VAL A 70 12.15 9.51 1.30
CA VAL A 70 10.80 9.60 0.71
C VAL A 70 10.87 9.24 -0.77
N SER A 71 10.33 8.08 -1.14
CA SER A 71 10.29 7.63 -2.53
C SER A 71 8.93 7.82 -3.21
N TYR A 72 7.85 7.86 -2.42
CA TYR A 72 6.48 7.97 -2.90
C TYR A 72 5.69 8.93 -2.02
N VAL A 73 4.65 9.55 -2.60
CA VAL A 73 3.72 10.43 -1.89
C VAL A 73 2.30 10.01 -2.24
N GLY A 74 1.46 9.86 -1.22
CA GLY A 74 0.03 9.64 -1.36
C GLY A 74 -0.76 10.84 -0.83
N VAL A 75 -1.92 11.10 -1.41
CA VAL A 75 -2.87 12.10 -0.91
C VAL A 75 -4.24 11.47 -0.69
N ARG A 76 -4.90 11.89 0.38
CA ARG A 76 -6.26 11.48 0.71
C ARG A 76 -6.98 12.62 1.44
N THR A 77 -8.30 12.56 1.44
CA THR A 77 -9.11 13.41 2.30
C THR A 77 -9.15 12.87 3.73
N GLY A 78 -9.47 13.77 4.67
CA GLY A 78 -9.82 13.41 6.04
C GLY A 78 -11.22 12.81 6.12
N TRP A 79 -11.57 12.26 7.29
CA TRP A 79 -12.90 11.72 7.54
C TRP A 79 -13.98 12.78 7.29
N GLY A 80 -15.04 12.41 6.58
CA GLY A 80 -16.17 13.29 6.26
C GLY A 80 -15.91 14.33 5.16
N ALA A 81 -14.71 14.37 4.57
CA ALA A 81 -14.36 15.33 3.52
C ALA A 81 -14.22 14.67 2.14
N THR A 82 -14.65 15.38 1.10
CA THR A 82 -14.35 15.10 -0.31
C THR A 82 -13.40 16.16 -0.84
N GLY A 83 -12.71 15.89 -1.95
CA GLY A 83 -11.75 16.84 -2.51
C GLY A 83 -11.11 16.38 -3.81
N VAL A 84 -10.70 17.35 -4.61
CA VAL A 84 -9.99 17.14 -5.88
C VAL A 84 -8.57 17.64 -5.75
N TRP A 85 -7.61 16.87 -6.27
CA TRP A 85 -6.18 17.17 -6.13
C TRP A 85 -5.52 17.28 -7.50
N LYS A 86 -4.55 18.20 -7.60
CA LYS A 86 -3.63 18.30 -8.74
C LYS A 86 -2.21 18.17 -8.21
N LEU A 87 -1.56 17.05 -8.50
CA LEU A 87 -0.20 16.79 -8.03
C LEU A 87 0.80 17.17 -9.12
N ARG A 88 1.84 17.90 -8.72
CA ARG A 88 3.02 18.17 -9.53
C ARG A 88 4.24 17.78 -8.71
N LEU A 89 5.03 16.87 -9.26
CA LEU A 89 6.30 16.44 -8.69
C LEU A 89 7.40 17.18 -9.44
N GLU A 90 8.14 18.02 -8.74
CA GLU A 90 9.28 18.74 -9.30
C GLU A 90 10.55 18.18 -8.65
N GLN A 91 11.45 17.64 -9.46
CA GLN A 91 12.80 17.31 -8.99
C GLN A 91 13.55 18.61 -8.75
N ASN A 92 14.11 18.76 -7.56
CA ASN A 92 14.89 19.93 -7.21
C ASN A 92 16.27 19.84 -7.90
N LEU A 93 16.41 20.49 -9.06
CA LEU A 93 17.61 20.45 -9.91
C LEU A 93 18.85 21.10 -9.26
N ALA A 94 18.70 21.79 -8.13
CA ALA A 94 19.80 22.39 -7.40
C ALA A 94 20.76 21.37 -6.74
N TYR A 95 20.41 20.09 -6.74
CA TYR A 95 21.25 19.00 -6.21
C TYR A 95 21.50 17.92 -7.28
N GLN A 96 22.19 18.30 -8.36
CA GLN A 96 22.88 17.37 -9.24
C GLN A 96 24.40 17.47 -9.03
N SER A 97 24.99 16.36 -8.59
CA SER A 97 26.43 16.07 -8.46
C SER A 97 27.25 16.83 -7.39
N GLY A 98 27.72 16.11 -6.37
CA GLY A 98 28.73 16.58 -5.43
C GLY A 98 28.79 15.74 -4.14
N SER A 99 29.64 14.72 -4.11
CA SER A 99 29.98 13.83 -2.98
C SER A 99 28.83 13.15 -2.23
N SER A 100 28.77 11.83 -2.38
CA SER A 100 28.16 10.87 -1.45
C SER A 100 28.69 11.04 -0.03
N GLN A 101 28.14 11.96 0.77
CA GLN A 101 28.08 11.76 2.21
C GLN A 101 26.82 10.95 2.50
N LYS A 102 26.96 9.63 2.37
CA LYS A 102 25.98 8.68 2.93
C LYS A 102 25.90 8.96 4.42
N ASN A 103 24.81 9.57 4.88
CA ASN A 103 24.45 9.50 6.28
C ASN A 103 24.26 8.01 6.62
N PRO A 104 25.09 7.41 7.51
CA PRO A 104 25.11 5.97 7.74
C PRO A 104 23.83 5.43 8.40
N HIS A 105 22.87 6.31 8.73
CA HIS A 105 21.61 5.98 9.41
C HIS A 105 20.35 6.16 8.56
N VAL A 106 20.46 6.54 7.29
CA VAL A 106 19.30 6.65 6.40
C VAL A 106 19.37 5.53 5.38
N SER A 107 18.73 4.42 5.71
CA SER A 107 18.36 3.37 4.75
C SER A 107 16.90 3.58 4.41
N PRO A 108 16.56 4.24 3.29
CA PRO A 108 15.19 4.25 2.81
C PRO A 108 14.72 2.80 2.65
N SER A 109 13.62 2.42 3.29
CA SER A 109 13.03 1.09 3.10
C SER A 109 12.44 0.91 1.69
N ALA A 110 12.29 2.02 0.96
CA ALA A 110 11.92 2.03 -0.44
C ALA A 110 13.18 2.06 -1.32
N PRO A 111 13.25 1.26 -2.41
CA PRO A 111 14.42 1.20 -3.28
C PRO A 111 14.82 2.58 -3.83
N LEU A 112 16.12 2.88 -3.80
CA LEU A 112 16.72 4.18 -4.18
C LEU A 112 16.76 4.47 -5.70
N GLU A 113 16.08 3.69 -6.53
CA GLU A 113 16.17 3.81 -7.99
C GLU A 113 14.80 4.02 -8.63
N VAL A 114 14.46 5.29 -8.91
CA VAL A 114 13.51 5.62 -9.99
C VAL A 114 14.27 5.51 -11.31
N GLN A 115 14.56 4.27 -11.71
CA GLN A 115 14.80 3.96 -13.12
C GLN A 115 13.43 3.80 -13.76
N GLY A 116 13.21 4.49 -14.89
CA GLY A 116 11.92 4.56 -15.57
C GLY A 116 11.25 3.19 -15.70
N LEU A 117 9.92 3.17 -15.55
CA LEU A 117 9.02 2.01 -15.65
C LEU A 117 9.63 0.85 -16.43
N SER A 118 10.35 -0.02 -15.71
CA SER A 118 10.61 -1.37 -16.14
C SER A 118 9.41 -2.17 -15.68
N THR A 119 8.58 -2.59 -16.63
CA THR A 119 7.67 -3.71 -16.46
C THR A 119 8.48 -4.89 -15.92
N GLY A 120 8.44 -5.14 -14.60
CA GLY A 120 9.23 -6.23 -14.00
C GLY A 120 9.37 -6.26 -12.48
N SER A 121 9.22 -5.14 -11.76
CA SER A 121 9.37 -5.15 -10.29
C SER A 121 8.01 -5.25 -9.58
N ILE A 122 7.71 -6.44 -9.06
CA ILE A 122 6.61 -6.75 -8.13
C ILE A 122 6.60 -5.72 -6.98
N CYS A 123 5.48 -5.04 -6.74
CA CYS A 123 5.32 -4.14 -5.60
C CYS A 123 3.98 -4.34 -4.87
N TRP A 124 4.00 -4.25 -3.54
CA TRP A 124 2.79 -4.27 -2.71
C TRP A 124 2.44 -2.84 -2.32
N CYS A 125 1.33 -2.34 -2.82
CA CYS A 125 0.89 -0.96 -2.62
C CYS A 125 -0.21 -0.88 -1.57
N ASP A 126 -0.02 -0.07 -0.53
CA ASP A 126 -1.05 0.21 0.47
C ASP A 126 -2.31 0.79 -0.20
N ALA A 127 -3.47 0.24 0.18
CA ALA A 127 -4.77 0.61 -0.34
C ALA A 127 -5.85 0.46 0.75
N SER A 128 -6.99 1.08 0.52
CA SER A 128 -8.15 0.96 1.42
C SER A 128 -9.45 1.27 0.68
N GLY A 129 -10.57 0.81 1.23
CA GLY A 129 -11.91 1.21 0.77
C GLY A 129 -12.20 0.91 -0.70
N GLY A 130 -11.74 -0.23 -1.21
CA GLY A 130 -11.96 -0.67 -2.61
C GLY A 130 -11.01 -0.06 -3.63
N MET A 131 -10.10 0.82 -3.21
CA MET A 131 -9.11 1.41 -4.11
C MET A 131 -8.18 0.33 -4.68
N ILE A 132 -7.99 0.38 -5.99
CA ILE A 132 -7.03 -0.44 -6.72
C ILE A 132 -5.99 0.50 -7.35
N PRO A 133 -4.70 0.41 -6.96
CA PRO A 133 -3.64 1.20 -7.57
C PRO A 133 -3.44 0.85 -9.07
N PRO A 134 -2.87 1.77 -9.88
CA PRO A 134 -2.53 1.50 -11.27
C PRO A 134 -1.62 0.27 -11.40
N GLY A 135 -1.95 -0.62 -12.32
CA GLY A 135 -1.18 -1.86 -12.53
C GLY A 135 -1.46 -2.94 -11.49
N GLY A 136 -2.55 -2.85 -10.74
CA GLY A 136 -3.01 -3.91 -9.83
C GLY A 136 -3.25 -5.23 -10.56
N VAL A 137 -2.74 -6.32 -9.97
CA VAL A 137 -2.80 -7.66 -10.55
C VAL A 137 -4.19 -8.24 -10.34
N VAL A 138 -4.88 -8.53 -11.45
CA VAL A 138 -6.12 -9.30 -11.45
C VAL A 138 -5.76 -10.78 -11.24
N GLY A 139 -6.18 -11.34 -10.10
CA GLY A 139 -5.92 -12.74 -9.78
C GLY A 139 -7.12 -13.65 -10.04
N GLY A 140 -8.31 -13.09 -10.19
CA GLY A 140 -9.56 -13.84 -10.27
C GLY A 140 -10.75 -13.02 -10.76
N ARG A 141 -11.93 -13.61 -10.70
CA ARG A 141 -13.21 -12.99 -11.07
C ARG A 141 -14.35 -13.64 -10.30
N ASP A 142 -15.24 -12.80 -9.78
CA ASP A 142 -16.48 -13.13 -9.08
C ASP A 142 -17.49 -11.98 -9.30
N ASP A 143 -18.31 -12.08 -10.36
CA ASP A 143 -19.12 -11.01 -10.99
C ASP A 143 -18.34 -9.77 -11.48
N GLU A 144 -17.25 -9.43 -10.81
CA GLU A 144 -16.28 -8.38 -11.13
C GLU A 144 -14.84 -8.93 -11.04
N PRO A 145 -13.83 -8.21 -11.55
CA PRO A 145 -12.43 -8.58 -11.37
C PRO A 145 -12.03 -8.59 -9.87
N LEU A 146 -11.41 -9.67 -9.43
CA LEU A 146 -10.79 -9.77 -8.11
C LEU A 146 -9.29 -9.51 -8.21
N TYR A 147 -8.78 -8.67 -7.31
CA TYR A 147 -7.37 -8.29 -7.30
C TYR A 147 -6.62 -9.02 -6.19
N VAL A 148 -5.35 -9.32 -6.46
CA VAL A 148 -4.46 -9.95 -5.49
C VAL A 148 -4.16 -8.94 -4.38
N GLY A 149 -4.67 -9.25 -3.18
CA GLY A 149 -4.44 -8.44 -1.99
C GLY A 149 -3.77 -9.21 -0.89
N ARG A 150 -3.32 -8.48 0.14
CA ARG A 150 -2.92 -9.05 1.42
C ARG A 150 -3.24 -8.09 2.57
N ALA A 151 -3.44 -8.60 3.77
CA ALA A 151 -3.73 -7.77 4.92
C ALA A 151 -3.25 -8.41 6.23
N HIS A 152 -3.02 -7.58 7.25
CA HIS A 152 -2.64 -8.04 8.58
C HIS A 152 -3.85 -8.55 9.38
N HIS A 153 -3.68 -9.68 10.06
CA HIS A 153 -4.66 -10.26 10.97
C HIS A 153 -3.97 -11.19 11.98
N GLU A 154 -4.23 -10.99 13.28
CA GLU A 154 -3.68 -11.82 14.37
C GLU A 154 -2.15 -12.06 14.30
N GLY A 155 -1.40 -11.02 13.93
CA GLY A 155 0.07 -11.09 13.82
C GLY A 155 0.60 -11.65 12.50
N ALA A 156 -0.25 -12.25 11.67
CA ALA A 156 0.08 -12.73 10.34
C ALA A 156 -0.14 -11.65 9.26
N LEU A 157 0.53 -11.79 8.12
CA LEU A 157 0.28 -11.06 6.88
C LEU A 157 -0.27 -12.03 5.85
N ILE A 158 -1.55 -11.89 5.50
CA ILE A 158 -2.30 -12.96 4.85
C ILE A 158 -2.75 -12.54 3.44
N PRO A 159 -2.41 -13.33 2.39
CA PRO A 159 -2.94 -13.14 1.05
C PRO A 159 -4.45 -13.39 0.94
N GLY A 160 -5.11 -12.67 0.04
CA GLY A 160 -6.54 -12.81 -0.21
C GLY A 160 -7.02 -12.06 -1.45
N LYS A 161 -8.33 -11.83 -1.51
CA LYS A 161 -9.01 -11.21 -2.66
C LYS A 161 -9.50 -9.80 -2.31
N VAL A 162 -9.18 -8.81 -3.14
CA VAL A 162 -9.81 -7.50 -3.06
C VAL A 162 -11.00 -7.48 -3.99
N LYS A 163 -12.18 -7.15 -3.45
CA LYS A 163 -13.43 -6.99 -4.20
C LYS A 163 -13.81 -5.49 -4.19
N PRO A 164 -13.51 -4.74 -5.26
CA PRO A 164 -13.67 -3.29 -5.28
C PRO A 164 -15.07 -2.81 -4.90
N SER A 165 -16.12 -3.46 -5.42
CA SER A 165 -17.50 -3.07 -5.12
C SER A 165 -17.88 -3.22 -3.64
N HIS A 166 -17.25 -4.15 -2.92
CA HIS A 166 -17.45 -4.35 -1.48
C HIS A 166 -16.51 -3.48 -0.64
N SER A 167 -15.56 -2.79 -1.27
CA SER A 167 -14.59 -1.90 -0.63
C SER A 167 -13.68 -2.57 0.42
N VAL A 168 -13.45 -3.88 0.29
CA VAL A 168 -12.64 -4.67 1.26
C VAL A 168 -11.72 -5.68 0.57
N CYS A 169 -10.67 -6.06 1.28
CA CYS A 169 -9.90 -7.27 1.06
C CYS A 169 -10.41 -8.38 1.97
N TYR A 170 -10.80 -9.51 1.41
CA TYR A 170 -11.17 -10.70 2.16
C TYR A 170 -9.95 -11.61 2.30
N ILE A 171 -9.66 -12.04 3.52
CA ILE A 171 -8.56 -12.96 3.83
C ILE A 171 -9.08 -14.20 4.60
N PRO A 172 -8.50 -15.39 4.36
CA PRO A 172 -8.86 -16.60 5.08
C PRO A 172 -7.98 -16.79 6.32
N TRP A 173 -8.58 -16.95 7.50
CA TRP A 173 -7.85 -17.29 8.73
C TRP A 173 -8.74 -17.93 9.80
N GLY A 174 -8.23 -18.99 10.43
CA GLY A 174 -8.84 -19.61 11.62
C GLY A 174 -10.23 -20.22 11.34
N GLY A 175 -10.48 -20.71 10.14
CA GLY A 175 -11.78 -21.27 9.73
C GLY A 175 -12.78 -20.23 9.21
N ALA A 176 -12.45 -18.93 9.19
CA ALA A 176 -13.35 -17.86 8.78
C ALA A 176 -12.78 -16.96 7.67
N GLU A 177 -13.70 -16.32 6.93
CA GLU A 177 -13.39 -15.21 6.02
C GLU A 177 -13.43 -13.88 6.82
N HIS A 178 -12.39 -13.07 6.68
CA HIS A 178 -12.26 -11.79 7.39
C HIS A 178 -12.20 -10.61 6.44
N ASN A 179 -12.97 -9.57 6.75
CA ASN A 179 -13.09 -8.38 5.93
C ASN A 179 -12.08 -7.33 6.40
N LYS A 180 -11.19 -6.87 5.52
CA LYS A 180 -10.15 -5.89 5.84
C LYS A 180 -10.32 -4.64 5.00
N THR A 181 -10.48 -3.50 5.67
CA THR A 181 -10.61 -2.18 5.02
C THR A 181 -9.27 -1.54 4.70
N ASP A 182 -8.22 -1.91 5.42
CA ASP A 182 -6.83 -1.54 5.17
C ASP A 182 -6.07 -2.79 4.69
N TYR A 183 -5.47 -2.70 3.52
CA TYR A 183 -4.83 -3.83 2.85
C TYR A 183 -3.75 -3.34 1.87
N GLN A 184 -3.01 -4.26 1.28
CA GLN A 184 -2.09 -4.01 0.19
C GLN A 184 -2.56 -4.71 -1.08
N VAL A 185 -2.35 -4.10 -2.24
CA VAL A 185 -2.63 -4.67 -3.56
C VAL A 185 -1.31 -4.94 -4.27
N LEU A 186 -1.18 -6.13 -4.86
CA LEU A 186 -0.03 -6.46 -5.70
C LEU A 186 -0.11 -5.70 -7.02
N CYS A 187 0.95 -4.99 -7.38
CA CYS A 187 1.03 -4.13 -8.55
C CYS A 187 2.36 -4.30 -9.29
N GLY A 188 2.42 -3.80 -10.54
CA GLY A 188 3.67 -3.60 -11.28
C GLY A 188 4.31 -4.87 -11.86
N CYS A 189 3.63 -6.02 -11.75
CA CYS A 189 4.08 -7.28 -12.31
C CYS A 189 3.00 -7.94 -13.18
N ASN A 190 3.42 -8.88 -14.02
CA ASN A 190 2.54 -9.76 -14.80
C ASN A 190 2.87 -11.22 -14.46
N PRO A 191 2.39 -11.73 -13.32
CA PRO A 191 2.75 -13.07 -12.86
C PRO A 191 2.10 -14.15 -13.74
N ALA A 192 2.71 -15.33 -13.75
CA ALA A 192 2.09 -16.52 -14.30
C ALA A 192 1.40 -17.32 -13.19
N TRP A 193 0.43 -18.14 -13.59
CA TRP A 193 -0.28 -19.05 -12.69
C TRP A 193 0.01 -20.48 -13.13
N VAL A 194 0.45 -21.30 -12.19
CA VAL A 194 0.87 -22.69 -12.45
C VAL A 194 0.09 -23.61 -11.55
N SER A 195 -0.44 -24.70 -12.10
CA SER A 195 -1.09 -25.75 -11.32
C SER A 195 -0.11 -26.37 -10.33
N ALA A 196 -0.52 -26.44 -9.07
CA ALA A 196 0.22 -27.06 -7.98
C ALA A 196 -0.74 -27.86 -7.10
N SER A 197 -0.18 -28.74 -6.28
CA SER A 197 -0.95 -29.51 -5.32
C SER A 197 -0.14 -29.87 -4.08
N GLY A 198 -0.84 -30.05 -2.96
CA GLY A 198 -0.18 -30.34 -1.70
C GLY A 198 0.72 -29.19 -1.23
N GLY A 199 1.86 -29.53 -0.64
CA GLY A 199 2.92 -28.57 -0.26
C GLY A 199 3.97 -28.32 -1.34
N ASN A 200 3.72 -28.72 -2.60
CA ASN A 200 4.71 -28.59 -3.68
C ASN A 200 4.73 -27.16 -4.23
N ILE A 201 5.57 -26.32 -3.64
CA ILE A 201 5.72 -24.91 -4.04
C ILE A 201 6.83 -24.79 -5.11
N PRO A 202 6.53 -24.23 -6.30
CA PRO A 202 7.55 -23.93 -7.30
C PRO A 202 8.61 -22.99 -6.74
N SER A 203 9.88 -23.17 -7.16
CA SER A 203 11.00 -22.35 -6.67
C SER A 203 10.90 -20.87 -7.05
N ASN A 204 10.11 -20.54 -8.07
CA ASN A 204 9.81 -19.18 -8.53
C ASN A 204 8.45 -18.66 -8.02
N ALA A 205 7.83 -19.31 -7.03
CA ALA A 205 6.60 -18.81 -6.40
C ALA A 205 6.86 -17.48 -5.68
N ILE A 206 5.95 -16.53 -5.84
CA ILE A 206 6.07 -15.20 -5.24
C ILE A 206 5.47 -15.24 -3.83
N PRO A 207 6.25 -14.96 -2.76
CA PRO A 207 5.71 -14.88 -1.41
C PRO A 207 4.66 -13.78 -1.31
N GLY A 208 3.50 -14.13 -0.77
CA GLY A 208 2.37 -13.23 -0.57
C GLY A 208 2.32 -12.66 0.84
N GLY A 209 2.85 -13.38 1.82
CA GLY A 209 2.81 -12.97 3.23
C GLY A 209 3.48 -14.00 4.13
N GLU A 210 3.13 -14.00 5.41
CA GLU A 210 3.72 -14.86 6.42
C GLU A 210 2.72 -15.14 7.56
N THR A 211 2.83 -16.30 8.19
CA THR A 211 2.08 -16.63 9.41
C THR A 211 2.62 -15.88 10.62
N GLU A 212 1.91 -15.96 11.74
CA GLU A 212 2.33 -15.45 13.04
C GLU A 212 3.69 -16.00 13.53
N ASP A 213 4.07 -17.20 13.08
CA ASP A 213 5.33 -17.87 13.40
C ASP A 213 6.43 -17.61 12.34
N GLY A 214 6.12 -16.82 11.31
CA GLY A 214 7.04 -16.50 10.21
C GLY A 214 7.12 -17.54 9.10
N GLU A 215 6.18 -18.49 9.03
CA GLU A 215 6.09 -19.39 7.87
C GLU A 215 5.67 -18.58 6.63
N PRO A 216 6.39 -18.66 5.50
CA PRO A 216 6.01 -17.94 4.29
C PRO A 216 4.69 -18.48 3.72
N LEU A 217 3.78 -17.55 3.41
CA LEU A 217 2.53 -17.81 2.70
C LEU A 217 2.64 -17.36 1.26
N PHE A 218 2.07 -18.13 0.34
CA PHE A 218 2.07 -17.81 -1.09
C PHE A 218 0.66 -17.45 -1.58
N VAL A 219 0.59 -16.81 -2.74
CA VAL A 219 -0.70 -16.46 -3.36
C VAL A 219 -1.15 -17.64 -4.22
N GLY A 220 -2.31 -18.19 -3.88
CA GLY A 220 -2.99 -19.22 -4.68
C GLY A 220 -4.32 -18.72 -5.20
N ARG A 221 -4.87 -19.44 -6.17
CA ARG A 221 -6.25 -19.27 -6.62
C ARG A 221 -6.89 -20.62 -6.93
N VAL A 222 -8.20 -20.67 -6.80
CA VAL A 222 -9.03 -21.86 -7.02
C VAL A 222 -10.30 -21.45 -7.75
N LEU A 223 -10.80 -22.29 -8.65
CA LEU A 223 -12.14 -22.18 -9.20
C LEU A 223 -13.14 -22.84 -8.24
N HIS A 224 -14.02 -22.06 -7.63
CA HIS A 224 -15.03 -22.52 -6.67
C HIS A 224 -16.35 -21.81 -6.93
N GLU A 225 -17.44 -22.58 -7.12
CA GLU A 225 -18.78 -22.05 -7.40
C GLU A 225 -18.80 -21.00 -8.53
N ASP A 226 -18.20 -21.33 -9.68
CA ASP A 226 -18.06 -20.47 -10.86
C ASP A 226 -17.23 -19.18 -10.67
N ALA A 227 -16.69 -18.97 -9.47
CA ALA A 227 -15.77 -17.87 -9.16
C ALA A 227 -14.32 -18.36 -9.14
N LEU A 228 -13.46 -17.68 -9.90
CA LEU A 228 -12.01 -17.87 -9.78
C LEU A 228 -11.53 -16.94 -8.67
N THR A 229 -11.18 -17.47 -7.51
CA THR A 229 -10.93 -16.68 -6.30
C THR A 229 -9.54 -16.90 -5.71
N ILE A 230 -9.01 -15.87 -5.07
CA ILE A 230 -7.63 -15.78 -4.58
C ILE A 230 -7.59 -16.06 -3.08
N GLY A 231 -6.55 -16.75 -2.64
CA GLY A 231 -6.35 -17.13 -1.24
C GLY A 231 -4.89 -17.30 -0.86
N LYS A 232 -4.66 -17.89 0.31
CA LYS A 232 -3.31 -18.19 0.84
C LYS A 232 -2.97 -19.66 0.59
N VAL A 233 -1.79 -19.93 0.07
CA VAL A 233 -1.19 -21.27 0.09
C VAL A 233 -0.30 -21.35 1.31
N GLN A 234 -0.54 -22.35 2.16
CA GLN A 234 0.27 -22.61 3.34
C GLN A 234 1.01 -23.94 3.15
N PRO A 235 2.33 -23.91 2.88
CA PRO A 235 3.10 -25.11 2.52
C PRO A 235 3.04 -26.22 3.57
N SER A 236 3.13 -25.87 4.86
CA SER A 236 3.06 -26.84 5.97
C SER A 236 1.73 -27.59 6.05
N HIS A 237 0.63 -26.95 5.65
CA HIS A 237 -0.71 -27.55 5.59
C HIS A 237 -0.97 -28.26 4.26
N GLY A 238 -0.21 -27.93 3.22
CA GLY A 238 -0.32 -28.52 1.89
C GLY A 238 -1.62 -28.18 1.15
N VAL A 239 -2.22 -27.01 1.43
CA VAL A 239 -3.47 -26.57 0.82
C VAL A 239 -3.47 -25.08 0.50
N CYS A 240 -4.31 -24.69 -0.46
CA CYS A 240 -4.72 -23.32 -0.69
C CYS A 240 -6.04 -23.06 0.04
N TYR A 241 -6.03 -22.13 1.00
CA TYR A 241 -7.22 -21.64 1.66
C TYR A 241 -7.77 -20.43 0.93
N ILE A 242 -9.06 -20.46 0.57
CA ILE A 242 -9.77 -19.30 0.01
C ILE A 242 -10.76 -18.75 1.04
N PRO A 243 -10.93 -17.42 1.10
CA PRO A 243 -12.06 -16.81 1.81
C PRO A 243 -13.29 -16.88 0.90
N PHE A 244 -14.37 -17.52 1.33
CA PHE A 244 -15.62 -17.59 0.56
C PHE A 244 -16.83 -17.85 1.47
N GLY A 245 -17.91 -17.10 1.26
CA GLY A 245 -19.18 -17.31 1.97
C GLY A 245 -19.10 -17.16 3.49
N GLY A 246 -18.17 -16.35 4.02
CA GLY A 246 -17.94 -16.23 5.45
C GLY A 246 -16.99 -17.29 6.05
N ALA A 247 -16.53 -18.26 5.27
CA ALA A 247 -15.67 -19.35 5.72
C ALA A 247 -14.27 -19.32 5.08
N GLU A 248 -13.31 -19.94 5.76
CA GLU A 248 -12.03 -20.36 5.17
C GLU A 248 -12.17 -21.80 4.63
N ILE A 249 -11.97 -21.98 3.33
CA ILE A 249 -12.16 -23.28 2.67
C ILE A 249 -10.82 -23.72 2.06
N GLY A 250 -10.34 -24.91 2.44
CA GLY A 250 -9.05 -25.46 2.00
C GLY A 250 -9.16 -26.39 0.78
N PHE A 251 -8.27 -26.20 -0.20
CA PHE A 251 -8.19 -26.99 -1.42
C PHE A 251 -6.78 -27.57 -1.60
N PRO A 252 -6.63 -28.89 -1.81
CA PRO A 252 -5.33 -29.53 -2.03
C PRO A 252 -4.79 -29.32 -3.45
N GLU A 253 -5.66 -28.98 -4.41
CA GLU A 253 -5.32 -28.66 -5.79
C GLU A 253 -5.64 -27.20 -6.06
N TYR A 254 -4.69 -26.46 -6.63
CA TYR A 254 -4.80 -25.02 -6.81
C TYR A 254 -3.86 -24.53 -7.91
N GLU A 255 -4.01 -23.27 -8.32
CA GLU A 255 -2.98 -22.57 -9.09
C GLU A 255 -2.20 -21.66 -8.15
N ILE A 256 -0.87 -21.64 -8.28
CA ILE A 256 0.02 -20.77 -7.51
C ILE A 256 0.62 -19.69 -8.40
N MET A 257 0.76 -18.50 -7.84
CA MET A 257 1.32 -17.34 -8.53
C MET A 257 2.86 -17.39 -8.52
N VAL A 258 3.46 -17.33 -9.71
CA VAL A 258 4.91 -17.40 -9.92
C VAL A 258 5.45 -16.24 -10.74
N SER A 259 6.73 -15.90 -10.56
CA SER A 259 7.43 -14.97 -11.46
C SER A 259 7.71 -15.64 -12.80
N GLN A 260 7.58 -14.87 -13.89
CA GLN A 260 7.98 -15.30 -15.24
C GLN A 260 9.50 -15.40 -15.37
#